data_AF-A0A2J7Z9R2-F1
#
_entry.id   AF-A0A2J7Z9R2-F1
#
_cell.length_a   1.000
_cell.length_b   1.000
_cell.length_c   1.000
_cell.angle_alpha   90.00
_cell.angle_beta   90.00
_cell.angle_gamma   90.00
#
_symmetry.space_group_name_H-M   'P 1'
#
loop_
_entity.id
_entity.type
_entity.pdbx_description
1 polymer ?
#
loop_
_entity_poly.entity_id
_entity_poly.type
_entity_poly.pdbx_seq_one_letter_code
_entity_poly.pdbx_strand_id
1 'polypeptide(L)'
;MGLFDWLGTKVERQKMRNEAAAFSRSVELNKTYYSIEECVQSWGNERYVKEWTFTRRSKLTGDPMDGSVSAALAWLRWGPLTDTKPEGLRTFSEGPRELFDPLGDNGQGHREYQKLMKEIGKLAKEASELARRG
;
A
#
# COMPACT_ATOMS: atom_id res chain seq x y z
N MET A 1 -11.44 10.38 29.06
CA MET A 1 -12.28 9.50 28.22
C MET A 1 -13.55 9.20 28.98
N GLY A 2 -14.66 9.84 28.61
CA GLY A 2 -15.94 9.72 29.30
C GLY A 2 -16.77 8.55 28.79
N LEU A 3 -17.75 8.10 29.57
CA LEU A 3 -18.72 7.05 29.20
C LEU A 3 -19.46 7.36 27.87
N PHE A 4 -19.61 8.64 27.54
CA PHE A 4 -20.18 9.12 26.29
C PHE A 4 -19.28 8.87 25.06
N ASP A 5 -17.94 8.94 25.19
CA ASP A 5 -17.00 8.56 24.12
C ASP A 5 -17.11 7.05 23.82
N TRP A 6 -17.27 6.23 24.85
CA TRP A 6 -17.40 4.78 24.71
C TRP A 6 -18.71 4.35 24.02
N LEU A 7 -19.83 5.03 24.32
CA LEU A 7 -21.10 4.77 23.65
C LEU A 7 -21.11 5.24 22.19
N GLY A 8 -20.50 6.41 21.90
CA GLY A 8 -20.34 6.91 20.54
C GLY A 8 -19.63 5.89 19.64
N THR A 9 -18.52 5.31 20.12
CA THR A 9 -17.77 4.31 19.35
C THR A 9 -18.53 3.01 19.09
N LYS A 10 -19.47 2.61 19.95
CA LYS A 10 -20.28 1.39 19.73
C LYS A 10 -21.35 1.60 18.66
N VAL A 11 -22.07 2.72 18.72
CA VAL A 11 -23.10 3.05 17.73
C VAL A 11 -22.48 3.21 16.35
N GLU A 12 -21.35 3.91 16.26
CA GLU A 12 -20.60 4.07 15.01
C GLU A 12 -20.12 2.74 14.45
N ARG A 13 -19.53 1.87 15.27
CA ARG A 13 -19.11 0.53 14.82
C ARG A 13 -20.27 -0.30 14.29
N GLN A 14 -21.43 -0.23 14.94
CA GLN A 14 -22.61 -0.98 14.47
C GLN A 14 -23.11 -0.42 13.14
N LYS A 15 -23.13 0.91 12.98
CA LYS A 15 -23.46 1.57 11.72
C LYS A 15 -22.53 1.13 10.60
N MET A 16 -21.21 1.16 10.84
CA MET A 16 -20.22 0.72 9.85
C MET A 16 -20.38 -0.76 9.45
N ARG A 17 -20.74 -1.64 10.41
CA ARG A 17 -21.02 -3.06 10.11
C ARG A 17 -22.26 -3.22 9.24
N ASN A 18 -23.31 -2.46 9.50
CA ASN A 18 -24.53 -2.49 8.70
C ASN A 18 -24.27 -1.98 7.27
N GLU A 19 -23.49 -0.91 7.13
CA GLU A 19 -23.07 -0.38 5.83
C GLU A 19 -22.19 -1.35 5.07
N ALA A 20 -21.21 -1.98 5.73
CA ALA A 20 -20.36 -3.00 5.14
C ALA A 20 -21.17 -4.21 4.65
N ALA A 21 -22.17 -4.64 5.42
CA ALA A 21 -23.06 -5.73 5.03
C ALA A 21 -23.97 -5.34 3.85
N ALA A 22 -24.46 -4.11 3.81
CA ALA A 22 -25.24 -3.60 2.69
C ALA A 22 -24.40 -3.55 1.40
N PHE A 23 -23.18 -3.01 1.51
CA PHE A 23 -22.22 -3.00 0.41
C PHE A 23 -21.89 -4.41 -0.09
N SER A 24 -21.56 -5.35 0.81
CA SER A 24 -21.24 -6.74 0.43
C SER A 24 -22.35 -7.39 -0.42
N ARG A 25 -23.62 -7.03 -0.19
CA ARG A 25 -24.75 -7.54 -0.97
C ARG A 25 -24.90 -6.87 -2.34
N SER A 26 -24.52 -5.60 -2.47
CA SER A 26 -24.60 -4.84 -3.72
C SER A 26 -23.39 -5.04 -4.64
N VAL A 27 -22.33 -5.70 -4.17
CA VAL A 27 -21.13 -5.96 -4.96
C VAL A 27 -21.42 -6.92 -6.12
N GLU A 28 -21.03 -6.48 -7.31
CA GLU A 28 -21.03 -7.25 -8.54
C GLU A 28 -19.70 -8.00 -8.70
N LEU A 29 -19.77 -9.27 -9.10
CA LEU A 29 -18.55 -10.04 -9.35
C LEU A 29 -17.86 -9.56 -10.62
N ASN A 30 -16.52 -9.62 -10.62
CA ASN A 30 -15.64 -9.18 -11.71
C ASN A 30 -15.72 -7.68 -12.03
N LYS A 31 -16.39 -6.88 -11.20
CA LYS A 31 -16.31 -5.41 -11.22
C LYS A 31 -15.20 -4.97 -10.28
N THR A 32 -14.43 -3.96 -10.69
CA THR A 32 -13.38 -3.36 -9.87
C THR A 32 -13.96 -2.24 -9.01
N TYR A 33 -13.60 -2.25 -7.74
CA TYR A 33 -13.95 -1.24 -6.75
C TYR A 33 -12.67 -0.64 -6.16
N TYR A 34 -12.78 0.55 -5.59
CA TYR A 34 -11.66 1.37 -5.17
C TYR A 34 -11.85 1.85 -3.73
N SER A 35 -10.83 1.67 -2.89
CA SER A 35 -10.73 2.29 -1.56
C SER A 35 -9.53 3.22 -1.52
N ILE A 36 -9.60 4.28 -0.71
CA ILE A 36 -8.48 5.19 -0.49
C ILE A 36 -7.74 4.74 0.76
N GLU A 37 -6.42 4.55 0.65
CA GLU A 37 -5.57 4.19 1.78
C GLU A 37 -4.41 5.19 1.87
N GLU A 38 -3.93 5.44 3.09
CA GLU A 38 -2.81 6.32 3.37
C GLU A 38 -1.58 5.47 3.70
N CYS A 39 -0.54 5.57 2.88
CA CYS A 39 0.77 4.99 3.16
C CYS A 39 1.53 5.95 4.07
N VAL A 40 1.85 5.50 5.27
CA VAL A 40 2.77 6.23 6.15
C VAL A 40 4.19 5.77 5.83
N GLN A 41 4.99 6.67 5.26
CA GLN A 41 6.38 6.41 4.89
C GLN A 41 7.30 7.42 5.60
N SER A 42 8.58 7.08 5.78
CA SER A 42 9.52 7.94 6.50
C SER A 42 9.82 9.28 5.80
N TRP A 43 9.51 9.39 4.50
CA TRP A 43 9.68 10.59 3.69
C TRP A 43 8.35 11.34 3.42
N GLY A 44 7.25 10.94 4.06
CA GLY A 44 5.96 11.59 3.95
C GLY A 44 4.80 10.60 3.85
N ASN A 45 3.60 11.07 4.18
CA ASN A 45 2.39 10.29 3.99
C ASN A 45 1.85 10.51 2.58
N GLU A 46 1.47 9.43 1.91
CA GLU A 46 0.90 9.50 0.58
C GLU A 46 -0.39 8.68 0.48
N ARG A 47 -1.41 9.27 -0.15
CA ARG A 47 -2.67 8.59 -0.42
C ARG A 47 -2.62 7.88 -1.74
N TYR A 48 -3.09 6.64 -1.76
CA TYR A 48 -3.22 5.84 -2.95
C TYR A 48 -4.59 5.16 -3.00
N VAL A 49 -4.93 4.70 -4.19
CA VAL A 49 -6.12 3.91 -4.46
C VAL A 49 -5.74 2.45 -4.42
N LYS A 50 -6.45 1.68 -3.60
CA LYS A 50 -6.39 0.23 -3.62
C LYS A 50 -7.55 -0.31 -4.44
N GLU A 51 -7.22 -1.18 -5.37
CA GLU A 51 -8.16 -1.84 -6.27
C GLU A 51 -8.64 -3.15 -5.64
N TRP A 52 -9.92 -3.43 -5.81
CA TRP A 52 -10.60 -4.63 -5.30
C TRP A 52 -11.41 -5.24 -6.43
N THR A 53 -11.09 -6.47 -6.82
CA THR A 53 -11.87 -7.19 -7.84
C THR A 53 -12.39 -8.49 -7.26
N PHE A 54 -13.67 -8.50 -6.88
CA PHE A 54 -14.28 -9.67 -6.27
C PHE A 54 -14.65 -10.70 -7.33
N THR A 55 -13.88 -11.77 -7.44
CA THR A 55 -14.01 -12.77 -8.53
C THR A 55 -14.85 -13.98 -8.15
N ARG A 56 -15.11 -14.18 -6.86
CA ARG A 56 -15.84 -15.35 -6.34
C ARG A 56 -16.67 -15.01 -5.11
N ARG A 57 -17.52 -15.94 -4.68
CA ARG A 57 -18.20 -15.90 -3.38
C ARG A 57 -17.63 -16.93 -2.41
N SER A 58 -17.61 -16.59 -1.13
CA SER A 58 -17.31 -17.51 -0.04
C SER A 58 -18.34 -18.63 -0.01
N LYS A 59 -17.90 -19.89 0.05
CA LYS A 59 -18.81 -21.05 0.17
C LYS A 59 -19.54 -21.10 1.51
N LEU A 60 -18.96 -20.51 2.55
CA LEU A 60 -19.51 -20.53 3.91
C LEU A 60 -20.46 -19.36 4.16
N THR A 61 -20.08 -18.15 3.74
CA THR A 61 -20.82 -16.91 4.07
C THR A 61 -21.56 -16.31 2.89
N GLY A 62 -21.27 -16.74 1.65
CA GLY A 62 -21.83 -16.14 0.43
C GLY A 62 -21.25 -14.76 0.06
N ASP A 63 -20.35 -14.22 0.88
CA ASP A 63 -19.75 -12.90 0.65
C ASP A 63 -18.87 -12.90 -0.61
N PRO A 64 -18.89 -11.82 -1.42
CA PRO A 64 -17.91 -11.61 -2.48
C PRO A 64 -16.49 -11.54 -1.92
N MET A 65 -15.55 -12.16 -2.63
CA MET A 65 -14.15 -12.33 -2.19
C MET A 65 -13.17 -11.86 -3.27
N ASP A 66 -12.16 -11.12 -2.83
CA ASP A 66 -10.94 -10.82 -3.56
C ASP A 66 -9.77 -11.50 -2.84
N GLY A 67 -9.20 -12.54 -3.46
CA GLY A 67 -8.24 -13.42 -2.80
C GLY A 67 -8.81 -14.02 -1.51
N SER A 68 -8.24 -13.64 -0.37
CA SER A 68 -8.67 -14.06 0.98
C SER A 68 -9.55 -13.03 1.72
N VAL A 69 -9.82 -11.88 1.10
CA VAL A 69 -10.54 -10.75 1.72
C VAL A 69 -11.97 -10.70 1.20
N SER A 70 -12.95 -10.61 2.11
CA SER A 70 -14.35 -10.40 1.71
C SER A 70 -14.65 -8.92 1.48
N ALA A 71 -15.68 -8.61 0.69
CA ALA A 71 -16.14 -7.24 0.46
C ALA A 71 -16.47 -6.50 1.77
N ALA A 72 -17.12 -7.18 2.72
CA ALA A 72 -17.41 -6.62 4.03
C ALA A 72 -16.12 -6.31 4.83
N LEU A 73 -15.13 -7.21 4.79
CA LEU A 73 -13.84 -6.98 5.45
C LEU A 73 -13.06 -5.85 4.77
N ALA A 74 -13.13 -5.76 3.45
CA ALA A 74 -12.55 -4.68 2.67
C ALA A 74 -13.11 -3.32 3.16
N TRP A 75 -14.43 -3.21 3.26
CA TRP A 75 -15.11 -2.02 3.76
C TRP A 75 -14.71 -1.64 5.19
N LEU A 76 -14.70 -2.63 6.10
CA LEU A 76 -14.41 -2.37 7.51
C LEU A 76 -12.97 -1.96 7.77
N ARG A 77 -12.02 -2.45 6.96
CA ARG A 77 -10.59 -2.22 7.18
C ARG A 77 -10.03 -1.04 6.37
N TRP A 78 -10.52 -0.84 5.14
CA TRP A 78 -10.01 0.21 4.24
C TRP A 78 -11.03 1.33 4.00
N GLY A 79 -12.20 1.27 4.64
CA GLY A 79 -13.26 2.25 4.49
C GLY A 79 -14.13 2.00 3.27
N PRO A 80 -15.02 2.95 2.94
CA PRO A 80 -15.97 2.82 1.83
C PRO A 80 -15.29 2.50 0.49
N LEU A 81 -15.88 1.58 -0.25
CA LEU A 81 -15.45 1.23 -1.59
C LEU A 81 -16.35 1.95 -2.60
N THR A 82 -15.73 2.52 -3.63
CA THR A 82 -16.40 3.21 -4.74
C THR A 82 -16.20 2.42 -6.03
N ASP A 83 -17.12 2.51 -6.98
CA ASP A 83 -16.99 1.83 -8.26
C ASP A 83 -16.29 2.69 -9.33
N THR A 84 -15.97 3.93 -8.98
CA THR A 84 -15.28 4.89 -9.84
C THR A 84 -13.95 5.25 -9.20
N LYS A 85 -12.85 5.14 -9.95
CA LYS A 85 -11.53 5.51 -9.46
C LYS A 85 -11.52 7.00 -9.08
N PRO A 86 -11.15 7.37 -7.84
CA PRO A 86 -11.00 8.77 -7.46
C PRO A 86 -9.95 9.48 -8.32
N GLU A 87 -10.29 10.66 -8.85
CA GLU A 87 -9.39 11.45 -9.68
C GLU A 87 -8.16 11.93 -8.90
N GLY A 88 -7.02 12.03 -9.59
CA GLY A 88 -5.78 12.55 -9.02
C GLY A 88 -5.07 11.60 -8.04
N LEU A 89 -5.69 10.49 -7.64
CA LEU A 89 -5.04 9.46 -6.84
C LEU A 89 -4.55 8.31 -7.71
N ARG A 90 -3.38 7.81 -7.35
CA ARG A 90 -2.70 6.73 -8.06
C ARG A 90 -2.96 5.37 -7.42
N THR A 91 -2.97 4.31 -8.20
CA THR A 91 -3.02 2.94 -7.67
C THR A 91 -1.62 2.47 -7.28
N PHE A 92 -1.53 1.43 -6.44
CA PHE A 92 -0.25 0.76 -6.18
C PHE A 92 0.38 0.15 -7.45
N SER A 93 -0.47 -0.30 -8.37
CA SER A 93 -0.08 -0.90 -9.65
C SER A 93 0.54 0.11 -10.62
N GLU A 94 0.23 1.40 -10.49
CA GLU A 94 0.77 2.48 -11.33
C GLU A 94 2.22 2.85 -11.01
N GLY A 95 2.77 2.39 -9.88
CA GLY A 95 4.15 2.68 -9.47
C GLY A 95 4.41 4.14 -9.08
N PRO A 96 5.62 4.47 -8.61
CA PRO A 96 5.99 5.85 -8.27
C PRO A 96 6.07 6.73 -9.53
N ARG A 97 5.55 7.95 -9.43
CA ARG A 97 5.41 8.95 -10.51
C ARG A 97 6.73 9.64 -10.90
N GLU A 98 7.86 8.94 -10.90
CA GLU A 98 9.23 9.49 -10.92
C GLU A 98 9.74 10.01 -9.56
N LEU A 99 9.49 9.26 -8.48
CA LEU A 99 10.36 9.42 -7.31
C LEU A 99 11.70 8.81 -7.67
N PHE A 100 12.74 9.65 -7.73
CA PHE A 100 14.16 9.32 -7.72
C PHE A 100 14.36 7.83 -7.42
N ASP A 101 14.43 7.02 -8.47
CA ASP A 101 14.76 5.62 -8.30
C ASP A 101 16.27 5.54 -8.47
N PRO A 102 17.07 5.64 -7.38
CA PRO A 102 18.50 5.43 -7.48
C PRO A 102 18.82 3.98 -7.94
N LEU A 103 17.81 3.12 -8.12
CA LEU A 103 17.91 1.75 -8.61
C LEU A 103 17.16 1.54 -9.96
N GLY A 104 16.45 2.56 -10.46
CA GLY A 104 15.45 2.44 -11.54
C GLY A 104 16.02 2.44 -12.92
N ASP A 105 17.32 2.67 -13.01
CA ASP A 105 18.03 2.50 -14.25
C ASP A 105 18.44 1.03 -14.41
N ASN A 106 17.51 0.07 -14.46
CA ASN A 106 17.79 -1.32 -14.85
C ASN A 106 19.00 -1.99 -14.12
N GLY A 107 19.22 -1.71 -12.83
CA GLY A 107 20.39 -2.16 -12.07
C GLY A 107 21.70 -1.41 -12.35
N GLN A 108 21.68 -0.31 -13.08
CA GLN A 108 22.78 0.62 -13.32
C GLN A 108 23.17 1.34 -12.04
N GLY A 109 22.20 1.78 -11.22
CA GLY A 109 22.48 2.30 -9.87
C GLY A 109 23.20 1.29 -8.97
N HIS A 110 22.80 0.01 -9.02
CA HIS A 110 23.52 -1.06 -8.33
C HIS A 110 24.93 -1.26 -8.91
N ARG A 111 25.09 -1.22 -10.23
CA ARG A 111 26.40 -1.35 -10.91
C ARG A 111 27.33 -0.17 -10.61
N GLU A 112 26.80 1.05 -10.54
CA GLU A 112 27.53 2.27 -10.19
C GLU A 112 27.93 2.26 -8.71
N TYR A 113 27.02 1.87 -7.82
CA TYR A 113 27.32 1.66 -6.40
C TYR A 113 28.44 0.62 -6.20
N GLN A 114 28.39 -0.51 -6.93
CA GLN A 114 29.45 -1.54 -6.88
C GLN A 114 30.80 -1.03 -7.40
N LYS A 115 30.81 -0.17 -8.44
CA LYS A 115 32.03 0.46 -8.93
C LYS A 115 32.61 1.42 -7.90
N LEU A 116 31.78 2.30 -7.33
CA LEU A 116 32.17 3.26 -6.30
C LEU A 116 32.79 2.54 -5.09
N MET A 117 32.15 1.49 -4.59
CA MET A 117 32.64 0.73 -3.44
C MET A 117 33.98 0.04 -3.72
N LYS A 118 34.22 -0.46 -4.94
CA LYS A 118 35.53 -1.00 -5.34
C LYS A 118 36.61 0.07 -5.38
N GLU A 119 36.28 1.26 -5.88
CA GLU A 119 37.22 2.37 -6.00
C GLU A 119 37.62 2.92 -4.62
N ILE A 120 36.65 3.07 -3.71
CA ILE A 120 36.90 3.40 -2.31
C ILE A 120 37.82 2.35 -1.66
N GLY A 121 37.57 1.07 -1.88
CA GLY A 121 38.43 -0.01 -1.37
C GLY A 121 39.86 0.06 -1.91
N LYS A 122 40.03 0.40 -3.18
CA LYS A 122 41.35 0.57 -3.81
C LYS A 122 42.10 1.76 -3.22
N LEU A 123 41.44 2.92 -3.10
CA LEU A 123 42.02 4.12 -2.49
C LEU A 123 42.40 3.89 -1.02
N ALA A 124 41.57 3.20 -0.25
CA ALA A 124 41.88 2.87 1.14
C ALA A 124 43.13 1.97 1.25
N LYS A 125 43.32 1.04 0.31
CA LYS A 125 44.50 0.18 0.27
C LYS A 125 45.76 0.96 -0.13
N GLU A 126 45.67 1.82 -1.14
CA GLU A 126 46.78 2.68 -1.57
C GLU A 126 47.20 3.66 -0.47
N ALA A 127 46.24 4.26 0.24
CA ALA A 127 46.51 5.11 1.40
C ALA A 127 47.20 4.34 2.54
N SER A 128 46.78 3.11 2.81
CA SER A 128 47.41 2.23 3.82
C SER A 128 48.84 1.83 3.44
N GLU A 129 49.11 1.59 2.16
CA GLU A 129 50.45 1.26 1.66
C GLU A 129 51.38 2.48 1.65
N LEU A 130 50.87 3.67 1.33
CA LEU A 130 51.62 4.93 1.45
C LEU A 130 51.97 5.23 2.92
N ALA A 131 51.03 5.03 3.84
CA ALA A 131 51.26 5.22 5.27
C ALA A 131 52.26 4.22 5.88
N ARG A 132 52.52 3.07 5.22
CA ARG A 132 53.57 2.11 5.63
C ARG A 132 54.94 2.40 5.02
N ARG A 133 55.01 3.26 4.00
CA ARG A 133 56.25 3.61 3.28
C ARG A 133 56.85 4.95 3.71
N GLY A 134 56.08 5.80 4.38
CA GLY A 134 56.57 7.00 5.07
C GLY A 134 56.91 6.69 6.51
#